data_AF-A0A971BRN8-F1
#
_entry.id   AF-A0A971BRN8-F1
#
_cell.length_a   1.000
_cell.length_b   1.000
_cell.length_c   1.000
_cell.angle_alpha   90.00
_cell.angle_beta   90.00
_cell.angle_gamma   90.00
#
_symmetry.space_group_name_H-M   'P 1'
#
loop_
_entity.id
_entity.type
_entity.pdbx_description
1 polymer ?
#
loop_
_entity_poly.entity_id
_entity_poly.type
_entity_poly.pdbx_seq_one_letter_code
_entity_poly.pdbx_strand_id
1 'polypeptide(L)'
;MPTRPGPAAHPELPNPELDRIAIDRLHVRGRHGVFAHERAEGQDFYIDAEVWLDTRAAASTDDIDDTLHYGHLMRALYEVALREPVDLLETLAERLAAVTFAFNGPQAVRITVHKPQAPVKLRFADVTVSILRYRPEGPEPITARRPRARAVIALGANLGDREAAIRGAMDEVEALEGV
;
A
#
# COMPACT_ATOMS: atom_id res chain seq x y z
N MET A 1 41.57 12.90 11.78
CA MET A 1 40.26 13.34 11.26
C MET A 1 39.28 12.20 11.46
N PRO A 2 38.18 12.38 12.21
CA PRO A 2 37.17 11.32 12.29
C PRO A 2 36.48 11.20 10.93
N THR A 3 36.52 10.01 10.37
CA THR A 3 35.82 9.64 9.15
C THR A 3 34.33 9.90 9.35
N ARG A 4 33.76 10.67 8.42
CA ARG A 4 32.32 10.94 8.33
C ARG A 4 31.59 9.59 8.39
N PRO A 5 30.64 9.37 9.31
CA PRO A 5 29.84 8.15 9.28
C PRO A 5 29.15 8.11 7.90
N GLY A 6 29.28 6.97 7.20
CA GLY A 6 28.52 6.70 5.99
C GLY A 6 27.02 6.86 6.28
N PRO A 7 26.18 7.12 5.25
CA PRO A 7 24.76 7.34 5.45
C PRO A 7 24.21 6.16 6.25
N ALA A 8 23.69 6.45 7.44
CA ALA A 8 22.97 5.47 8.24
C ALA A 8 21.89 4.87 7.35
N ALA A 9 21.84 3.54 7.29
CA ALA A 9 20.85 2.81 6.51
C ALA A 9 19.46 3.39 6.78
N HIS A 10 18.86 4.00 5.74
CA HIS A 10 17.48 4.46 5.79
C HIS A 10 16.60 3.21 5.98
N PRO A 11 15.77 3.14 7.02
CA PRO A 11 14.89 2.01 7.20
C PRO A 11 13.83 2.05 6.09
N GLU A 12 13.65 0.93 5.38
CA GLU A 12 12.39 0.56 4.73
C GLU A 12 11.88 1.48 3.60
N LEU A 13 12.66 1.68 2.53
CA LEU A 13 12.02 1.99 1.24
C LEU A 13 11.49 0.68 0.63
N PRO A 14 10.22 0.62 0.17
CA PRO A 14 9.70 -0.55 -0.55
C PRO A 14 10.51 -0.78 -1.84
N ASN A 15 10.37 -1.99 -2.39
CA ASN A 15 11.11 -2.52 -3.54
C ASN A 15 11.56 -1.40 -4.52
N PRO A 16 12.88 -1.27 -4.83
CA PRO A 16 13.40 -0.23 -5.72
C PRO A 16 12.81 -0.20 -7.13
N GLU A 17 11.97 -1.18 -7.48
CA GLU A 17 11.22 -1.23 -8.74
C GLU A 17 9.85 -0.53 -8.70
N LEU A 18 9.40 -0.03 -7.54
CA LEU A 18 8.11 0.66 -7.41
C LEU A 18 8.27 2.18 -7.50
N ASP A 19 7.34 2.81 -8.21
CA ASP A 19 7.18 4.26 -8.25
C ASP A 19 6.33 4.73 -7.06
N ARG A 20 6.35 6.04 -6.78
CA ARG A 20 5.62 6.64 -5.65
C ARG A 20 4.74 7.79 -6.09
N ILE A 21 3.45 7.70 -5.74
CA ILE A 21 2.51 8.83 -5.75
C ILE A 21 2.40 9.36 -4.33
N ALA A 22 2.52 10.69 -4.15
CA ALA A 22 2.40 11.36 -2.87
C ALA A 22 1.30 12.41 -2.89
N ILE A 23 0.44 12.39 -1.88
CA ILE A 23 -0.56 13.41 -1.57
C ILE A 23 -0.13 14.05 -0.25
N ASP A 24 0.13 15.34 -0.27
CA ASP A 24 0.55 16.09 0.91
C ASP A 24 -0.59 16.97 1.42
N ARG A 25 -0.81 16.94 2.74
CA ARG A 25 -1.62 17.88 3.51
C ARG A 25 -3.07 17.99 3.05
N LEU A 26 -3.71 16.85 2.73
CA LEU A 26 -5.15 16.82 2.48
C LEU A 26 -5.91 17.26 3.73
N HIS A 27 -6.51 18.45 3.66
CA HIS A 27 -7.22 19.06 4.79
C HIS A 27 -8.63 18.47 4.95
N VAL A 28 -8.95 18.10 6.19
CA VAL A 28 -10.29 17.63 6.58
C VAL A 28 -10.67 18.23 7.93
N ARG A 29 -11.88 18.77 8.04
CA ARG A 29 -12.44 19.15 9.34
C ARG A 29 -13.23 17.98 9.91
N GLY A 30 -12.60 17.24 10.82
CA GLY A 30 -13.12 16.00 11.39
C GLY A 30 -13.51 16.14 12.87
N ARG A 31 -14.09 15.09 13.43
CA ARG A 31 -14.53 15.02 14.84
C ARG A 31 -13.84 13.90 15.62
N HIS A 32 -12.61 13.57 15.25
CA HIS A 32 -11.86 12.47 15.87
C HIS A 32 -11.23 12.90 17.20
N GLY A 33 -11.19 11.97 18.16
CA GLY A 33 -10.61 12.21 19.47
C GLY A 33 -11.38 11.52 20.59
N VAL A 34 -10.68 11.29 21.69
CA VAL A 34 -11.19 10.60 22.88
C VAL A 34 -12.14 11.50 23.68
N PHE A 35 -11.92 12.81 23.68
CA PHE A 35 -12.70 13.71 24.53
C PHE A 35 -13.97 14.22 23.84
N ALA A 36 -15.09 14.22 24.57
CA ALA A 36 -16.40 14.59 24.03
C ALA A 36 -16.46 16.02 23.43
N HIS A 37 -15.69 16.96 23.98
CA HIS A 37 -15.63 18.33 23.47
C HIS A 37 -14.97 18.41 22.08
N GLU A 38 -13.93 17.61 21.82
CA GLU A 38 -13.28 17.53 20.50
C GLU A 38 -14.26 17.03 19.43
N ARG A 39 -15.12 16.07 19.80
CA ARG A 39 -16.12 15.49 18.89
C ARG A 39 -17.27 16.47 18.60
N ALA A 40 -17.56 17.40 19.50
CA ALA A 40 -18.64 18.37 19.33
C ALA A 40 -18.24 19.52 18.40
N GLU A 41 -17.07 20.12 18.63
CA GLU A 41 -16.60 21.31 17.92
C GLU A 41 -15.94 20.98 16.57
N GLY A 42 -15.35 19.78 16.48
CA GLY A 42 -14.51 19.37 15.36
C GLY A 42 -13.20 20.17 15.29
N GLN A 43 -12.21 19.58 14.65
CA GLN A 43 -10.88 20.18 14.52
C GLN A 43 -10.28 19.86 13.15
N ASP A 44 -9.22 20.57 12.80
CA ASP A 44 -8.51 20.37 11.55
C ASP A 44 -7.59 19.16 11.65
N PHE A 45 -7.72 18.27 10.68
CA PHE A 45 -6.81 17.17 10.41
C PHE A 45 -6.18 17.38 9.05
N TYR A 46 -4.95 16.89 8.90
CA TYR A 46 -4.28 16.82 7.61
C TYR A 46 -3.83 15.38 7.38
N ILE A 47 -3.98 14.91 6.15
CA ILE A 47 -3.66 13.54 5.76
C ILE A 47 -2.59 13.62 4.67
N ASP A 48 -1.47 12.96 4.92
CA ASP A 48 -0.47 12.67 3.92
C ASP A 48 -0.62 11.19 3.52
N ALA A 49 -0.56 10.90 2.22
CA ALA A 49 -0.62 9.55 1.69
C ALA A 49 0.50 9.34 0.66
N GLU A 50 1.41 8.43 0.97
CA GLU A 50 2.39 7.91 0.02
C GLU A 50 1.97 6.51 -0.43
N VAL A 51 1.87 6.30 -1.74
CA VAL A 51 1.43 5.04 -2.33
C VAL A 51 2.51 4.55 -3.28
N TRP A 52 2.99 3.33 -3.05
CA TRP A 52 3.94 2.67 -3.94
C TRP A 52 3.24 1.67 -4.84
N LEU A 53 3.48 1.79 -6.14
CA LEU A 53 2.87 1.01 -7.21
C LEU A 53 3.78 1.01 -8.45
N ASP A 54 3.58 0.07 -9.36
CA ASP A 54 4.26 0.08 -10.66
C ASP A 54 3.48 0.98 -11.64
N THR A 55 4.09 2.07 -12.10
CA THR A 55 3.45 2.99 -13.06
C THR A 55 3.95 2.80 -14.50
N ARG A 56 4.85 1.85 -14.75
CA ARG A 56 5.48 1.66 -16.07
C ARG A 56 4.47 1.32 -17.16
N ALA A 57 3.43 0.55 -16.83
CA ALA A 57 2.34 0.24 -17.76
C ALA A 57 1.62 1.51 -18.21
N ALA A 58 1.12 2.31 -17.26
CA ALA A 58 0.45 3.59 -17.54
C ALA A 58 1.36 4.59 -18.27
N ALA A 59 2.64 4.65 -17.90
CA ALA A 59 3.61 5.49 -18.61
C ALA A 59 3.82 5.08 -20.07
N SER A 60 3.57 3.81 -20.41
CA SER A 60 3.70 3.30 -21.78
C SER A 60 2.44 3.50 -22.63
N THR A 61 1.27 3.55 -22.00
CA THR A 61 -0.03 3.69 -22.69
C THR A 61 -0.57 5.12 -22.68
N ASP A 62 -0.08 5.96 -21.75
CA ASP A 62 -0.61 7.29 -21.45
C ASP A 62 -2.12 7.28 -21.14
N ASP A 63 -2.61 6.16 -20.58
CA ASP A 63 -4.00 5.98 -20.19
C ASP A 63 -4.17 6.12 -18.67
N ILE A 64 -5.14 6.93 -18.25
CA ILE A 64 -5.47 7.16 -16.85
C ILE A 64 -6.13 5.94 -16.19
N ASP A 65 -6.73 5.05 -16.99
CA ASP A 65 -7.35 3.81 -16.51
C ASP A 65 -6.31 2.73 -16.16
N ASP A 66 -5.07 2.86 -16.65
CA ASP A 66 -3.94 1.96 -16.35
C ASP A 66 -3.20 2.33 -15.06
N THR A 67 -3.65 3.38 -14.34
CA THR A 67 -3.00 3.86 -13.11
C THR A 67 -3.97 4.15 -11.99
N LEU A 68 -3.41 4.44 -10.82
CA LEU A 68 -4.14 4.96 -9.68
C LEU A 68 -4.54 6.42 -9.94
N HIS A 69 -5.81 6.66 -10.22
CA HIS A 69 -6.33 8.03 -10.33
C HIS A 69 -6.30 8.74 -8.96
N TYR A 70 -5.27 9.56 -8.73
CA TYR A 70 -5.07 10.27 -7.45
C TYR A 70 -6.25 11.16 -7.05
N GLY A 71 -6.97 11.78 -7.99
CA GLY A 71 -8.19 12.54 -7.68
C GLY A 71 -9.31 11.70 -7.04
N HIS A 72 -9.51 10.46 -7.50
CA HIS A 72 -10.45 9.52 -6.87
C HIS A 72 -9.95 9.06 -5.51
N LEU A 73 -8.64 8.78 -5.38
CA LEU A 73 -8.04 8.46 -4.09
C LEU A 73 -8.22 9.58 -3.07
N MET A 74 -7.91 10.83 -3.43
CA MET A 74 -8.08 12.00 -2.56
C MET A 74 -9.53 12.14 -2.08
N ARG A 75 -10.51 11.96 -2.98
CA ARG A 75 -11.92 11.99 -2.62
C ARG A 75 -12.28 10.86 -1.64
N ALA A 76 -11.80 9.63 -1.90
CA ALA A 76 -12.06 8.49 -1.02
C ALA A 76 -11.45 8.70 0.38
N LEU A 77 -10.21 9.19 0.47
CA LEU A 77 -9.56 9.54 1.73
C LEU A 77 -10.34 10.62 2.49
N TYR A 78 -10.76 11.68 1.78
CA TYR A 78 -11.57 12.76 2.36
C TYR A 78 -12.89 12.22 2.93
N GLU A 79 -13.61 11.39 2.19
CA GLU A 79 -14.88 10.81 2.64
C GLU A 79 -14.69 9.88 3.84
N VAL A 80 -13.64 9.06 3.88
CA VAL A 80 -13.34 8.20 5.04
C VAL A 80 -13.00 9.03 6.28
N ALA A 81 -12.28 10.14 6.12
CA ALA A 81 -11.95 11.04 7.21
C ALA A 81 -13.15 11.88 7.70
N LEU A 82 -14.14 12.16 6.85
CA LEU A 82 -15.34 12.89 7.24
C LEU A 82 -16.41 12.00 7.92
N ARG A 83 -16.28 10.68 7.77
CA ARG A 83 -17.24 9.66 8.23
C ARG A 83 -17.26 9.50 9.76
N GLU A 84 -17.69 8.34 10.24
CA GLU A 84 -17.83 8.00 11.65
C GLU A 84 -16.60 8.40 12.46
N PRO A 85 -16.74 9.28 13.47
CA PRO A 85 -15.61 9.73 14.23
C PRO A 85 -15.07 8.59 15.10
N VAL A 86 -13.74 8.46 15.08
CA VAL A 86 -12.97 7.48 15.85
C VAL A 86 -12.23 8.19 16.98
N ASP A 87 -11.90 7.44 18.03
CA ASP A 87 -11.22 7.99 19.19
C ASP A 87 -9.71 8.15 18.96
N LEU A 88 -9.12 7.27 18.15
CA LEU A 88 -7.68 7.16 17.93
C LEU A 88 -7.28 7.51 16.49
N LEU A 89 -6.12 8.16 16.33
CA LEU A 89 -5.57 8.48 15.01
C LEU A 89 -5.09 7.23 14.29
N GLU A 90 -4.63 6.23 15.03
CA GLU A 90 -4.23 4.91 14.55
C GLU A 90 -5.38 4.23 13.80
N THR A 91 -6.58 4.24 14.39
CA THR A 91 -7.78 3.68 13.77
C THR A 91 -8.15 4.44 12.49
N LEU A 92 -8.02 5.77 12.49
CA LEU A 92 -8.26 6.56 11.29
C LEU A 92 -7.24 6.25 10.19
N ALA A 93 -5.97 6.19 10.54
CA ALA A 93 -4.89 5.86 9.62
C ALA A 93 -5.08 4.47 8.99
N GLU A 94 -5.49 3.46 9.78
CA GLU A 94 -5.82 2.12 9.27
C GLU A 94 -6.99 2.13 8.28
N ARG A 95 -8.06 2.87 8.58
CA ARG A 95 -9.20 3.02 7.66
C ARG A 95 -8.79 3.67 6.34
N LEU A 96 -7.93 4.68 6.40
CA LEU A 96 -7.38 5.37 5.23
C LEU A 96 -6.47 4.46 4.40
N ALA A 97 -5.63 3.64 5.05
CA ALA A 97 -4.82 2.65 4.35
C ALA A 97 -5.71 1.59 3.68
N ALA A 98 -6.73 1.09 4.38
CA ALA A 98 -7.67 0.10 3.85
C ALA A 98 -8.41 0.60 2.60
N VAL A 99 -8.91 1.84 2.59
CA VAL A 99 -9.57 2.40 1.39
C VAL A 99 -8.57 2.60 0.25
N THR A 100 -7.31 2.91 0.54
CA THR A 100 -6.26 3.03 -0.47
C THR A 100 -5.98 1.68 -1.14
N PHE A 101 -5.92 0.59 -0.35
CA PHE A 101 -5.74 -0.76 -0.90
C PHE A 101 -6.95 -1.31 -1.66
N ALA A 102 -8.12 -0.67 -1.58
CA ALA A 102 -9.27 -1.01 -2.41
C ALA A 102 -9.10 -0.58 -3.87
N PHE A 103 -8.13 0.30 -4.17
CA PHE A 103 -7.74 0.62 -5.53
C PHE A 103 -6.81 -0.47 -6.11
N ASN A 104 -6.79 -0.59 -7.44
CA ASN A 104 -5.86 -1.48 -8.12
C ASN A 104 -4.46 -0.85 -8.20
N GLY A 105 -3.40 -1.65 -8.04
CA GLY A 105 -2.01 -1.20 -8.13
C GLY A 105 -1.22 -1.04 -6.83
N PRO A 106 -1.75 -0.41 -5.75
CA PRO A 106 -0.99 -0.19 -4.51
C PRO A 106 -0.39 -1.47 -3.92
N GLN A 107 0.93 -1.46 -3.75
CA GLN A 107 1.72 -2.54 -3.14
C GLN A 107 2.13 -2.18 -1.70
N ALA A 108 2.40 -0.90 -1.45
CA ALA A 108 2.60 -0.37 -0.12
C ALA A 108 1.92 0.99 0.01
N VAL A 109 1.47 1.31 1.22
CA VAL A 109 0.82 2.58 1.54
C VAL A 109 1.35 3.08 2.88
N ARG A 110 1.78 4.34 2.91
CA ARG A 110 2.06 5.07 4.13
C ARG A 110 1.01 6.15 4.29
N ILE A 111 0.32 6.13 5.42
CA ILE A 111 -0.62 7.17 5.81
C ILE A 111 -0.06 7.89 7.02
N THR A 112 0.01 9.21 6.95
CA THR A 112 0.32 10.06 8.10
C THR A 112 -0.88 10.96 8.39
N VAL A 113 -1.38 10.90 9.62
CA VAL A 113 -2.49 11.73 10.09
C VAL A 113 -1.94 12.77 11.05
N HIS A 114 -2.17 14.04 10.75
CA HIS A 114 -1.74 15.20 11.50
C HIS A 114 -2.88 15.75 12.34
N LYS A 115 -2.58 16.08 13.60
CA LYS A 115 -3.49 16.68 14.57
C LYS A 115 -2.78 17.88 15.23
N PRO A 116 -2.72 19.04 14.55
CA PRO A 116 -2.03 20.21 15.06
C PRO A 116 -2.71 20.82 16.28
N GLN A 117 -4.00 20.51 16.49
CA GLN A 117 -4.82 21.03 17.59
C GLN A 117 -4.99 20.00 18.72
N ALA A 118 -4.04 19.05 18.88
CA ALA A 118 -4.10 18.05 19.94
C ALA A 118 -4.27 18.70 21.34
N PRO A 119 -5.12 18.13 22.22
CA PRO A 119 -5.55 18.77 23.47
C PRO A 119 -4.48 18.64 24.57
N VAL A 120 -3.29 19.18 24.32
CA VAL A 120 -2.14 19.16 25.23
C VAL A 120 -1.79 20.60 25.59
N LYS A 121 -1.61 20.88 26.88
CA LYS A 121 -1.24 22.23 27.39
C LYS A 121 0.25 22.54 27.21
N LEU A 122 0.80 22.24 26.03
CA LEU A 122 2.20 22.48 25.67
C LEU A 122 2.25 23.18 24.32
N ARG A 123 3.36 23.85 24.02
CA ARG A 123 3.60 24.43 22.70
C ARG A 123 4.24 23.39 21.81
N PHE A 124 3.60 23.06 20.70
CA PHE A 124 4.10 22.18 19.65
C PHE A 124 3.52 22.65 18.31
N ALA A 125 4.13 22.22 17.20
CA ALA A 125 3.64 22.55 15.87
C ALA A 125 2.61 21.52 15.38
N ASP A 126 2.88 20.23 15.62
CA ASP A 126 2.01 19.15 15.17
C ASP A 126 2.17 17.89 16.02
N VAL A 127 1.16 17.03 15.99
CA VAL A 127 1.20 15.65 16.47
C VAL A 127 0.77 14.75 15.32
N THR A 128 1.60 13.76 14.99
CA THR A 128 1.35 12.89 13.85
C THR A 128 1.36 11.42 14.24
N VAL A 129 0.46 10.65 13.65
CA VAL A 129 0.56 9.18 13.63
C VAL A 129 0.81 8.75 12.19
N SER A 130 1.85 7.93 11.99
CA SER A 130 2.19 7.38 10.68
C SER A 130 2.16 5.86 10.73
N ILE A 131 1.49 5.25 9.76
CA ILE A 131 1.53 3.79 9.55
C ILE A 131 2.08 3.49 8.17
N LEU A 132 2.83 2.39 8.05
CA LEU A 132 3.25 1.79 6.78
C LEU A 132 2.65 0.40 6.70
N ARG A 133 1.92 0.13 5.62
CA ARG A 133 1.29 -1.16 5.37
C ARG A 133 1.70 -1.64 3.99
N TYR A 134 1.84 -2.95 3.88
CA TYR A 134 2.07 -3.64 2.62
C TYR A 134 0.80 -4.41 2.29
N ARG A 135 0.46 -4.49 1.00
CA ARG A 135 -0.61 -5.39 0.57
C ARG A 135 -0.21 -6.80 1.05
N PRO A 136 -1.05 -7.49 1.84
CA PRO A 136 -0.72 -8.83 2.29
C PRO A 136 -0.49 -9.71 1.07
N GLU A 137 0.57 -10.52 1.10
CA GLU A 137 0.82 -11.56 0.10
C GLU A 137 -0.31 -12.61 0.18
N GLY A 138 -1.44 -12.31 -0.44
CA GLY A 138 -2.44 -13.29 -0.85
C GLY A 138 -2.14 -13.74 -2.28
N PRO A 139 -2.80 -14.79 -2.79
CA PRO A 139 -2.70 -15.10 -4.20
C PRO A 139 -3.14 -13.86 -4.99
N GLU A 140 -2.18 -13.23 -5.68
CA GLU A 140 -2.42 -12.14 -6.62
C GLU A 140 -3.66 -12.47 -7.46
N PRO A 141 -4.63 -11.54 -7.61
CA PRO A 141 -5.70 -11.76 -8.57
C PRO A 141 -5.08 -12.01 -9.94
N ILE A 142 -5.44 -13.14 -10.53
CA ILE A 142 -4.98 -13.63 -11.85
C ILE A 142 -5.54 -12.68 -12.93
N THR A 143 -5.07 -11.44 -12.97
CA THR A 143 -5.56 -10.41 -13.91
C THR A 143 -4.44 -9.49 -14.41
N ALA A 144 -3.31 -9.37 -13.70
CA ALA A 144 -2.10 -8.81 -14.28
C ALA A 144 -1.40 -9.88 -15.13
N ARG A 145 -1.27 -9.62 -16.43
CA ARG A 145 -0.54 -10.47 -17.38
C ARG A 145 0.92 -10.59 -16.91
N ARG A 146 1.26 -11.66 -16.18
CA ARG A 146 2.63 -11.86 -15.69
C ARG A 146 3.61 -11.85 -16.87
N PRO A 147 4.78 -11.19 -16.76
CA PRO A 147 5.85 -11.41 -17.72
C PRO A 147 6.20 -12.90 -17.72
N ARG A 148 6.41 -13.47 -18.92
CA ARG A 148 6.87 -14.86 -19.07
C ARG A 148 8.15 -15.05 -18.24
N ALA A 149 8.09 -15.85 -17.20
CA ALA A 149 9.25 -16.22 -16.39
C ALA A 149 9.82 -17.54 -16.91
N ARG A 150 11.15 -17.64 -17.00
CA ARG A 150 11.82 -18.93 -17.20
C ARG A 150 11.86 -19.66 -15.86
N ALA A 151 11.18 -20.80 -15.78
CA ALA A 151 11.26 -21.71 -14.66
C ALA A 151 12.00 -23.00 -15.07
N VAL A 152 12.67 -23.63 -14.11
CA VAL A 152 13.26 -24.97 -14.26
C VAL A 152 12.61 -25.87 -13.22
N ILE A 153 11.99 -26.96 -13.68
CA ILE A 153 11.30 -27.93 -12.83
C ILE A 153 12.09 -29.24 -12.86
N ALA A 154 12.47 -29.74 -11.69
CA ALA A 154 13.08 -31.05 -11.55
C ALA A 154 12.00 -32.08 -11.18
N LEU A 155 11.80 -33.08 -12.04
CA LEU A 155 10.84 -34.17 -11.83
C LEU A 155 11.58 -35.46 -11.48
N GLY A 156 11.05 -36.21 -10.51
CA GLY A 156 11.62 -37.50 -10.09
C GLY A 156 10.56 -38.44 -9.53
N ALA A 157 10.72 -39.74 -9.79
CA ALA A 157 9.83 -40.79 -9.31
C ALA A 157 10.64 -41.95 -8.71
N ASN A 158 10.21 -42.48 -7.55
CA ASN A 158 10.86 -43.61 -6.87
C ASN A 158 9.94 -44.82 -6.65
N LEU A 159 8.69 -44.76 -7.13
CA LEU A 159 7.67 -45.79 -6.94
C LEU A 159 7.00 -46.13 -8.28
N GLY A 160 6.70 -47.41 -8.50
CA GLY A 160 6.03 -47.87 -9.71
C GLY A 160 6.88 -47.73 -10.98
N ASP A 161 6.21 -47.58 -12.12
CA ASP A 161 6.87 -47.31 -13.40
C ASP A 161 7.32 -45.86 -13.47
N ARG A 162 8.63 -45.66 -13.23
CA ARG A 162 9.24 -44.34 -13.06
C ARG A 162 9.26 -43.55 -14.37
N GLU A 163 9.43 -44.23 -15.51
CA GLU A 163 9.50 -43.56 -16.81
C GLU A 163 8.12 -43.09 -17.22
N ALA A 164 7.10 -43.93 -17.06
CA ALA A 164 5.72 -43.56 -17.31
C ALA A 164 5.26 -42.42 -16.38
N ALA A 165 5.65 -42.44 -15.11
CA ALA A 165 5.30 -41.40 -14.14
C ALA A 165 5.92 -40.04 -14.49
N ILE A 166 7.21 -40.00 -14.86
CA ILE A 166 7.87 -38.75 -15.25
C ILE A 166 7.28 -38.22 -16.56
N ARG A 167 7.04 -39.10 -17.54
CA ARG A 167 6.48 -38.71 -18.84
C ARG A 167 5.06 -38.13 -18.69
N GLY A 168 4.21 -38.79 -17.90
CA GLY A 168 2.87 -38.27 -17.62
C GLY A 168 2.89 -36.89 -16.93
N ALA A 169 3.81 -36.69 -15.98
CA ALA A 169 3.97 -35.39 -15.33
C ALA A 169 4.46 -34.29 -16.30
N MET A 170 5.29 -34.63 -17.29
CA MET A 170 5.69 -33.69 -18.35
C MET A 170 4.50 -33.35 -19.26
N ASP A 171 3.74 -34.34 -19.70
CA ASP A 171 2.57 -34.15 -20.56
C ASP A 171 1.50 -33.27 -19.86
N GLU A 172 1.31 -33.44 -18.55
CA GLU A 172 0.42 -32.61 -17.74
C GLU A 172 0.89 -31.15 -17.67
N VAL A 173 2.19 -30.91 -17.52
CA VAL A 173 2.76 -29.55 -17.51
C VAL A 173 2.62 -28.88 -18.88
N GLU A 174 2.83 -29.61 -19.97
CA GLU A 174 2.64 -29.10 -21.33
C GLU A 174 1.16 -28.79 -21.67
N ALA A 175 0.22 -29.47 -21.01
CA ALA A 175 -1.22 -29.24 -21.18
C ALA A 175 -1.75 -28.04 -20.39
N LEU A 176 -0.95 -27.41 -19.53
CA LEU A 176 -1.37 -26.23 -18.75
C LEU A 176 -1.46 -24.98 -19.64
N GLU A 177 -2.57 -24.26 -19.53
CA GLU A 177 -2.72 -22.96 -20.20
C GLU A 177 -1.64 -21.97 -19.70
N GLY A 178 -0.76 -21.54 -20.62
CA GLY A 178 0.27 -20.53 -20.34
C GLY A 178 1.69 -21.05 -20.15
N VAL A 179 1.92 -22.36 -20.32
CA VAL A 179 3.25 -22.99 -20.44
C VAL A 179 3.72 -22.99 -21.90
#